data_AF-A0A7S3PUR7-F1
#
_entry.id   AF-A0A7S3PUR7-F1
#
_cell.length_a   1.000
_cell.length_b   1.000
_cell.length_c   1.000
_cell.angle_alpha   90.00
_cell.angle_beta   90.00
_cell.angle_gamma   90.00
#
_symmetry.space_group_name_H-M   'P 1'
#
loop_
_entity.id
_entity.type
_entity.pdbx_description
1 polymer ?
#
loop_
_entity_poly.entity_id
_entity_poly.type
_entity_poly.pdbx_seq_one_letter_code
_entity_poly.pdbx_strand_id
1 'polypeptide(L)'
;VVRQFLIKDGKITLPNTRAQKSATEKFLNDELVNMFGRLVVEMDCENVRMQNFARIGYYNTAFYGQLMMNGTYKHENVMRWSRRHNVDDLFDLEKMFVPVNIPGQH
;
A
#
# COMPACT_ATOMS: atom_id res chain seq x y z
N VAL A 1 -15.04 -4.32 13.73
CA VAL A 1 -14.14 -5.36 14.26
C VAL A 1 -12.71 -4.87 14.10
N VAL A 2 -12.19 -4.21 15.12
CA VAL A 2 -10.83 -3.65 15.14
C VAL A 2 -9.86 -4.82 15.29
N ARG A 3 -9.09 -5.14 14.24
CA ARG A 3 -8.07 -6.19 14.31
C ARG A 3 -6.82 -5.58 14.92
N GLN A 4 -6.62 -5.83 16.22
CA GLN A 4 -5.43 -5.46 16.97
C GLN A 4 -4.22 -6.20 16.38
N PHE A 5 -3.20 -5.46 15.96
CA PHE A 5 -1.90 -6.00 15.58
C PHE A 5 -1.04 -6.12 16.84
N LEU A 6 -0.42 -7.29 17.05
CA LEU A 6 0.48 -7.51 18.17
C LEU A 6 1.90 -7.16 17.73
N ILE A 7 2.37 -5.98 18.14
CA ILE A 7 3.79 -5.62 18.13
C ILE A 7 4.34 -6.08 19.49
N LYS A 8 5.04 -7.21 19.54
CA LYS A 8 5.84 -7.64 20.69
C LYS A 8 7.32 -7.63 20.29
N ASP A 9 8.14 -6.94 21.07
CA ASP A 9 9.62 -6.98 21.00
C ASP A 9 10.21 -6.70 19.60
N GLY A 10 9.65 -5.73 18.88
CA GLY A 10 10.12 -5.36 17.53
C GLY A 10 9.77 -6.38 16.42
N LYS A 11 8.99 -7.43 16.73
CA LYS A 11 8.46 -8.38 15.75
C LYS A 11 6.99 -8.10 15.46
N ILE A 12 6.72 -7.67 14.24
CA ILE A 12 5.35 -7.49 13.73
C ILE A 12 4.76 -8.88 13.51
N THR A 13 3.82 -9.29 14.37
CA THR A 13 3.12 -10.56 14.21
C THR A 13 1.75 -10.31 13.58
N LEU A 14 1.60 -10.72 12.32
CA LEU A 14 0.35 -10.60 11.56
C LEU A 14 -0.64 -11.68 12.03
N PRO A 15 -1.88 -11.32 12.41
CA PRO A 15 -2.88 -12.30 12.80
C PRO A 15 -3.42 -13.01 11.54
N ASN A 16 -3.13 -14.31 11.45
CA ASN A 16 -3.48 -15.30 10.42
C ASN A 16 -2.35 -15.62 9.41
N THR A 17 -1.49 -16.57 9.80
CA THR A 17 -1.03 -17.78 9.05
C THR A 17 -0.84 -17.78 7.52
N ARG A 18 -0.67 -16.63 6.85
CA ARG A 18 -0.10 -16.55 5.48
C ARG A 18 1.21 -15.78 5.42
N ALA A 19 1.46 -14.91 6.39
CA ALA A 19 2.64 -14.06 6.44
C ALA A 19 3.89 -14.70 7.06
N GLN A 20 3.82 -15.96 7.50
CA GLN A 20 4.93 -16.67 8.15
C GLN A 20 5.95 -17.30 7.19
N LYS A 21 5.98 -16.93 5.91
CA LYS A 21 7.08 -17.31 5.01
C LYS A 21 8.00 -16.11 4.82
N SER A 22 8.90 -15.93 5.76
CA SER A 22 10.13 -15.14 5.56
C SER A 22 11.32 -16.06 5.74
N ALA A 23 12.38 -15.77 4.98
CA ALA A 23 13.65 -16.48 4.85
C ALA A 23 13.53 -17.76 4.00
N THR A 24 14.05 -17.87 2.77
CA THR A 24 15.39 -17.43 2.36
C THR A 24 15.52 -17.06 0.87
N GLU A 25 14.53 -17.30 0.01
CA GLU A 25 14.61 -17.02 -1.45
C GLU A 25 13.21 -16.84 -2.07
N LYS A 26 12.31 -16.06 -1.44
CA LYS A 26 10.94 -15.91 -1.95
C LYS A 26 10.52 -14.46 -2.04
N PHE A 27 9.89 -14.13 -3.16
CA PHE A 27 9.28 -12.84 -3.46
C PHE A 27 8.42 -12.35 -2.29
N LEU A 28 8.50 -11.05 -2.03
CA LEU A 28 7.74 -10.39 -0.98
C LEU A 28 6.24 -10.48 -1.31
N ASN A 29 5.43 -10.92 -0.33
CA ASN A 29 3.99 -11.04 -0.52
C ASN A 29 3.33 -9.64 -0.60
N ASP A 30 2.33 -9.49 -1.46
CA ASP A 30 1.46 -8.33 -1.57
C ASP A 30 0.93 -7.83 -0.23
N GLU A 31 0.62 -8.73 0.71
CA GLU A 31 0.15 -8.36 2.05
C GLU A 31 1.19 -7.53 2.83
N LEU A 32 2.48 -7.88 2.71
CA LEU A 32 3.57 -7.18 3.40
C LEU A 32 3.85 -5.83 2.74
N VAL A 33 3.85 -5.78 1.41
CA VAL A 33 4.02 -4.52 0.66
C VAL A 33 2.89 -3.54 1.01
N ASN A 34 1.65 -4.01 0.98
CA ASN A 34 0.48 -3.19 1.32
C ASN A 34 0.47 -2.76 2.79
N MET A 35 0.94 -3.60 3.72
CA MET A 35 1.11 -3.22 5.11
C MET A 35 2.14 -2.11 5.26
N PHE A 36 3.32 -2.28 4.64
CA PHE A 36 4.38 -1.27 4.68
C PHE A 36 3.91 0.07 4.11
N GLY A 37 3.22 0.06 2.97
CA GLY A 37 2.63 1.27 2.39
C GLY A 37 1.66 1.99 3.33
N ARG A 38 0.85 1.25 4.09
CA ARG A 38 -0.04 1.85 5.11
C ARG A 38 0.74 2.50 6.25
N LEU A 39 1.80 1.86 6.73
CA LEU A 39 2.65 2.42 7.78
C LEU A 39 3.35 3.70 7.32
N VAL A 40 3.78 3.75 6.06
CA VAL A 40 4.38 4.95 5.47
C VAL A 40 3.38 6.11 5.45
N VAL A 41 2.15 5.86 5.00
CA VAL A 41 1.08 6.88 5.03
C VAL A 41 0.70 7.30 6.46
N GLU A 42 0.66 6.36 7.39
CA GLU A 42 0.32 6.63 8.80
C GLU A 42 1.39 7.50 9.47
N MET A 43 2.67 7.17 9.27
CA MET A 43 3.80 7.96 9.73
C MET A 43 3.78 9.38 9.14
N ASP A 44 3.44 9.51 7.86
CA ASP A 44 3.30 10.83 7.23
C ASP A 44 2.16 11.64 7.83
N CYS A 45 0.98 11.02 8.06
CA CYS A 45 -0.14 11.68 8.74
C CYS A 45 0.22 12.17 10.15
N GLU A 46 1.06 11.44 10.88
CA GLU A 46 1.56 11.86 12.20
C GLU A 46 2.52 13.05 12.10
N ASN A 47 3.40 13.07 11.08
CA ASN A 47 4.34 14.17 10.86
C ASN A 47 3.68 15.44 10.32
N VAL A 48 2.68 15.32 9.44
CA VAL A 48 1.88 16.43 8.89
C VAL A 48 1.20 17.25 9.99
N ARG A 49 0.80 16.59 11.10
CA ARG A 49 0.24 17.29 12.28
C ARG A 49 1.24 18.17 13.00
N MET A 50 2.53 17.95 12.82
CA MET A 50 3.57 18.69 13.52
C MET A 50 4.08 19.88 12.71
N GLN A 51 4.31 19.78 11.40
CA GLN A 51 4.74 20.92 10.55
C GLN A 51 4.52 20.63 9.04
N ASN A 52 3.55 21.26 8.35
CA ASN A 52 3.42 21.37 6.87
C ASN A 52 4.08 20.27 5.98
N PHE A 53 3.90 18.99 6.29
CA PHE A 53 4.50 17.91 5.50
C PHE A 53 3.66 17.57 4.26
N ALA A 54 4.38 17.10 3.24
CA ALA A 54 3.92 16.52 2.00
C ALA A 54 2.75 15.54 2.18
N ARG A 55 1.53 15.82 1.72
CA ARG A 55 0.47 14.78 1.71
C ARG A 55 0.91 13.65 0.77
N ILE A 56 1.16 12.46 1.30
CA ILE A 56 1.48 11.30 0.47
C ILE A 56 0.28 10.38 0.27
N GLY A 57 0.11 9.87 -0.95
CA GLY A 57 -0.88 8.85 -1.28
C GLY A 57 -0.23 7.51 -1.56
N TYR A 58 -0.92 6.43 -1.20
CA TYR A 58 -0.46 5.06 -1.49
C TYR A 58 -1.61 4.24 -2.08
N TYR A 59 -1.39 3.64 -3.23
CA TYR A 59 -2.29 2.63 -3.81
C TYR A 59 -1.84 1.23 -3.43
N ASN A 60 -2.79 0.31 -3.29
CA ASN A 60 -2.44 -1.09 -3.05
C ASN A 60 -1.78 -1.74 -4.28
N THR A 61 -1.11 -2.87 -4.07
CA THR A 61 -0.38 -3.62 -5.12
C THR A 61 -1.25 -4.10 -6.28
N ALA A 62 -2.57 -4.19 -6.11
CA ALA A 62 -3.49 -4.59 -7.18
C ALA A 62 -3.84 -3.44 -8.14
N PHE A 63 -3.54 -2.19 -7.78
CA PHE A 63 -3.94 -1.02 -8.59
C PHE A 63 -3.36 -1.07 -9.99
N TYR A 64 -2.04 -1.28 -10.12
CA TYR A 64 -1.39 -1.30 -11.42
C TYR A 64 -1.89 -2.47 -12.29
N GLY A 65 -2.09 -3.65 -11.70
CA GLY A 65 -2.63 -4.82 -12.42
C GLY A 65 -4.04 -4.58 -12.96
N GLN A 66 -4.88 -3.84 -12.23
CA GLN A 66 -6.22 -3.46 -12.68
C GLN A 66 -6.19 -2.35 -13.74
N LEU A 67 -5.25 -1.41 -13.61
CA LEU A 67 -5.03 -0.32 -14.57
C LEU A 67 -4.51 -0.84 -15.91
N MET A 68 -3.63 -1.84 -15.90
CA MET A 68 -3.01 -2.44 -17.10
C MET A 68 -3.61 -3.81 -17.45
N MET A 69 -4.88 -4.02 -17.11
CA MET A 69 -5.53 -5.33 -17.27
C MET A 69 -5.48 -5.79 -18.73
N ASN A 70 -4.98 -7.03 -18.94
CA ASN A 70 -4.74 -7.63 -20.26
C ASN A 70 -3.78 -6.81 -21.14
N GLY A 71 -2.78 -6.16 -20.53
CA GLY A 71 -1.77 -5.37 -21.23
C GLY A 71 -2.31 -4.06 -21.82
N THR A 72 -3.57 -3.71 -21.53
CA THR A 72 -4.22 -2.50 -22.03
C THR A 72 -4.54 -1.56 -20.89
N TYR A 73 -4.36 -0.26 -21.11
CA TYR A 73 -4.73 0.78 -20.17
C TYR A 73 -6.26 0.87 -20.01
N LYS A 74 -6.77 0.61 -18.79
CA LYS A 74 -8.20 0.60 -18.45
C LYS A 74 -8.48 1.42 -17.18
N HIS A 75 -8.51 2.74 -17.33
CA HIS A 75 -8.81 3.67 -16.23
C HIS A 75 -10.16 3.39 -15.52
N GLU A 76 -11.16 2.93 -16.28
CA GLU A 76 -12.50 2.60 -15.76
C GLU A 76 -12.48 1.61 -14.58
N ASN A 77 -11.52 0.69 -14.54
CA ASN A 77 -11.39 -0.32 -13.48
C ASN A 77 -10.97 0.29 -12.14
N VAL A 78 -10.21 1.38 -12.17
CA VAL A 78 -9.60 2.00 -10.98
C VAL A 78 -10.12 3.39 -10.68
N MET A 79 -11.00 3.95 -11.52
CA MET A 79 -11.55 5.30 -11.36
C MET A 79 -12.17 5.54 -9.97
N ARG A 80 -12.78 4.51 -9.36
CA ARG A 80 -13.36 4.62 -8.01
C ARG A 80 -12.33 4.51 -6.88
N TRP A 81 -11.13 4.02 -7.17
CA TRP A 81 -10.11 3.76 -6.16
C TRP A 81 -9.49 5.07 -5.67
N SER A 82 -9.34 6.05 -6.56
CA SER A 82 -8.90 7.40 -6.22
C SER A 82 -9.85 8.11 -5.24
N ARG A 83 -11.14 7.75 -5.23
CA ARG A 83 -12.14 8.31 -4.30
C ARG A 83 -12.14 7.67 -2.91
N ARG A 84 -11.53 6.49 -2.74
CA ARG A 84 -11.67 5.65 -1.53
C ARG A 84 -10.58 5.91 -0.49
N HIS A 85 -9.52 6.63 -0.84
CA HIS A 85 -8.33 6.78 0.00
C HIS A 85 -8.26 8.11 0.77
N ASN A 86 -9.37 8.83 0.98
CA ASN A 86 -9.39 10.18 1.59
C ASN A 86 -8.47 11.18 0.87
N VAL A 87 -8.19 10.89 -0.40
CA VAL A 87 -7.53 11.77 -1.34
C VAL A 87 -8.67 12.40 -2.13
N ASP A 88 -9.38 13.35 -1.52
CA ASP A 88 -10.47 14.07 -2.18
C ASP A 88 -9.99 14.79 -3.46
N ASP A 89 -8.69 15.10 -3.51
CA ASP A 89 -7.99 15.50 -4.72
C ASP A 89 -6.61 14.82 -4.82
N LEU A 90 -6.37 14.11 -5.93
CA LEU A 90 -5.09 13.47 -6.25
C LEU A 90 -3.97 14.50 -6.43
N PHE A 91 -4.34 15.70 -6.89
CA PHE A 91 -3.42 16.79 -7.17
C PHE A 91 -2.96 17.54 -5.90
N ASP A 92 -3.62 17.31 -4.77
CA ASP A 92 -3.17 17.81 -3.47
C ASP A 92 -2.02 16.99 -2.87
N LEU A 93 -1.71 15.84 -3.47
CA LEU A 93 -0.61 15.00 -3.02
C LEU A 93 0.71 15.52 -3.56
N GLU A 94 1.72 15.62 -2.70
CA GLU A 94 3.08 15.90 -3.13
C GLU A 94 3.76 14.65 -3.71
N LYS A 95 3.42 13.47 -3.16
CA LYS A 95 3.98 12.19 -3.60
C LYS A 95 2.91 11.12 -3.65
N MET A 96 3.02 10.24 -4.64
CA MET A 96 2.11 9.12 -4.82
C MET A 96 2.90 7.84 -5.07
N PHE A 97 2.61 6.84 -4.25
CA PHE A 97 3.23 5.53 -4.32
C PHE A 97 2.27 4.54 -4.97
N VAL A 98 2.73 3.93 -6.06
CA VAL A 98 2.02 2.86 -6.76
C VAL A 98 2.96 1.67 -6.86
N PRO A 99 2.78 0.63 -6.03
CA PRO A 99 3.52 -0.61 -6.18
C PRO A 99 3.15 -1.27 -7.50
N VAL A 100 4.17 -1.72 -8.22
CA VAL A 100 4.04 -2.45 -9.48
C VAL A 100 4.61 -3.83 -9.28
N ASN A 101 3.78 -4.85 -9.48
CA ASN A 101 4.17 -6.26 -9.46
C ASN A 101 4.08 -6.78 -10.90
N ILE A 102 5.19 -7.23 -11.48
CA ILE A 102 5.25 -7.76 -12.84
C ILE A 102 5.54 -9.26 -12.76
N PRO A 103 4.54 -10.12 -13.04
CA PRO A 103 4.71 -11.57 -12.93
C PRO A 103 5.92 -12.08 -13.71
N GLY A 104 6.79 -12.84 -13.03
CA GLY A 104 7.96 -13.48 -13.65
C GLY A 104 9.16 -12.56 -13.90
N GLN A 105 9.08 -11.28 -13.51
CA GLN A 105 10.23 -10.37 -13.55
C GLN A 105 10.64 -9.94 -12.13
N HIS A 106 9.80 -9.17 -11.43
CA HIS A 106 10.11 -8.57 -10.12
C HIS A 106 8.85 -8.24 -9.32
#